data_AF-A0A537N2L2-F1
#
_entry.id   AF-A0A537N2L2-F1
#
_cell.length_a   1.000
_cell.length_b   1.000
_cell.length_c   1.000
_cell.angle_alpha   90.00
_cell.angle_beta   90.00
_cell.angle_gamma   90.00
#
_symmetry.space_group_name_H-M   'P 1'
#
loop_
_entity.id
_entity.type
_entity.pdbx_description
1 polymer ?
#
loop_
_entity_poly.entity_id
_entity_poly.type
_entity_poly.pdbx_seq_one_letter_code
_entity_poly.pdbx_strand_id
1 'polypeptide(L)'
;MATKPRYFLTTAIAYPNGPPHIGHAYEAIATDAIARFMRLDGYDVFFLTGTDEHGRKMQQTAAEAGISPRELIERTVPRFRAMVERLECSNDDFIRTTEPRHYLASQAIWERMAKNGDIYLSKYSGWYSVRDEAYYGEAEIGVGPSGERRGPTGSPVEWVEEESYFFRLSAYQDKLLDLYQKHPDFVLPETRMNEVTSFVGGGLQDLSISRTNFDWGVPVPGDPKHVMYVWVDALTNYITAVGFPDTESEQFRRYWPADLHVIGKDILRFHAV
;
A
#
# COMPACT_ATOMS: atom_id res chain seq x y z
N MET A 1 30.42 24.57 -3.93
CA MET A 1 30.17 23.49 -2.94
C MET A 1 29.88 22.24 -3.73
N ALA A 2 30.52 21.10 -3.42
CA ALA A 2 30.22 19.85 -4.10
C ALA A 2 28.74 19.48 -3.83
N THR A 3 28.02 19.08 -4.86
CA THR A 3 26.64 18.57 -4.73
C THR A 3 26.66 17.28 -3.93
N LYS A 4 25.98 17.26 -2.78
CA LYS A 4 25.86 16.06 -1.94
C LYS A 4 25.10 14.95 -2.71
N PRO A 5 25.51 13.68 -2.61
CA PRO A 5 24.70 12.58 -3.15
C PRO A 5 23.35 12.53 -2.43
N ARG A 6 22.28 12.21 -3.17
CA ARG A 6 20.91 12.12 -2.62
C ARG A 6 20.71 10.79 -1.88
N TYR A 7 19.83 10.78 -0.88
CA TYR A 7 19.35 9.55 -0.25
C TYR A 7 17.87 9.69 0.16
N PHE A 8 16.96 9.00 -0.51
CA PHE A 8 15.53 8.98 -0.20
C PHE A 8 15.16 7.66 0.47
N LEU A 9 14.69 7.72 1.72
CA LEU A 9 14.20 6.56 2.44
C LEU A 9 12.82 6.80 3.06
N THR A 10 12.06 5.73 3.25
CA THR A 10 10.69 5.79 3.78
C THR A 10 10.43 4.73 4.82
N THR A 11 9.50 5.01 5.75
CA THR A 11 8.73 3.94 6.43
C THR A 11 7.58 3.48 5.52
N ALA A 12 6.90 2.40 5.88
CA ALA A 12 5.51 2.21 5.46
C ALA A 12 4.63 3.27 6.13
N ILE A 13 3.49 3.60 5.51
CA ILE A 13 2.50 4.50 6.12
C ILE A 13 1.59 3.70 7.06
N ALA A 14 1.35 4.23 8.26
CA ALA A 14 0.59 3.52 9.30
C ALA A 14 -0.92 3.62 9.07
N TYR A 15 -1.67 2.57 9.40
CA TYR A 15 -3.14 2.57 9.32
C TYR A 15 -3.75 3.10 10.63
N PRO A 16 -4.33 4.31 10.69
CA PRO A 16 -4.67 4.99 11.93
C PRO A 16 -6.10 4.65 12.39
N ASN A 17 -6.47 3.36 12.38
CA ASN A 17 -7.75 2.87 12.91
C ASN A 17 -7.71 2.63 14.44
N GLY A 18 -6.61 2.99 15.09
CA GLY A 18 -6.38 2.86 16.52
C GLY A 18 -5.19 3.71 16.98
N PRO A 19 -4.82 3.67 18.27
CA PRO A 19 -3.63 4.35 18.76
C PRO A 19 -2.34 3.67 18.23
N PRO A 20 -1.23 4.42 18.10
CA PRO A 20 0.06 3.83 17.74
C PRO A 20 0.53 2.80 18.79
N HIS A 21 1.18 1.74 18.34
CA HIS A 21 1.79 0.70 19.18
C HIS A 21 3.29 0.57 18.91
N ILE A 22 3.97 -0.27 19.69
CA ILE A 22 5.43 -0.43 19.62
C ILE A 22 5.96 -0.82 18.23
N GLY A 23 5.20 -1.55 17.42
CA GLY A 23 5.58 -1.86 16.03
C GLY A 23 5.78 -0.62 15.16
N HIS A 24 4.89 0.39 15.24
CA HIS A 24 5.03 1.64 14.52
C HIS A 24 6.25 2.44 14.99
N ALA A 25 6.47 2.48 16.31
CA ALA A 25 7.64 3.14 16.88
C ALA A 25 8.95 2.45 16.45
N TYR A 26 8.97 1.11 16.40
CA TYR A 26 10.13 0.35 15.98
C TYR A 26 10.55 0.68 14.55
N GLU A 27 9.61 0.67 13.60
CA GLU A 27 9.88 0.99 12.20
C GLU A 27 10.35 2.45 12.04
N ALA A 28 9.70 3.40 12.74
CA ALA A 28 10.09 4.81 12.71
C ALA A 28 11.51 5.05 13.26
N ILE A 29 11.85 4.45 14.41
CA ILE A 29 13.18 4.59 15.03
C ILE A 29 14.27 3.95 14.15
N ALA A 30 14.02 2.75 13.63
CA ALA A 30 14.98 2.05 12.78
C ALA A 30 15.30 2.87 11.52
N THR A 31 14.26 3.41 10.87
CA THR A 31 14.41 4.24 9.67
C THR A 31 15.06 5.58 9.98
N ASP A 32 14.70 6.21 11.10
CA ASP A 32 15.31 7.45 11.57
C ASP A 32 16.83 7.31 11.82
N ALA A 33 17.25 6.19 12.42
CA ALA A 33 18.66 5.92 12.65
C ALA A 33 19.44 5.86 11.33
N ILE A 34 18.87 5.22 10.29
CA ILE A 34 19.45 5.18 8.94
C ILE A 34 19.49 6.59 8.35
N ALA A 35 18.39 7.34 8.41
CA ALA A 35 18.30 8.71 7.88
C ALA A 35 19.39 9.61 8.49
N ARG A 36 19.53 9.58 9.82
CA ARG A 36 20.54 10.35 10.55
C ARG A 36 21.95 9.93 10.20
N PHE A 37 22.20 8.62 10.10
CA PHE A 37 23.50 8.11 9.70
C PHE A 37 23.90 8.61 8.32
N MET A 38 23.00 8.52 7.34
CA MET A 38 23.27 9.00 5.97
C MET A 38 23.49 10.52 5.92
N ARG A 39 22.78 11.31 6.74
CA ARG A 39 23.05 12.75 6.87
C ARG A 39 24.44 13.04 7.42
N LEU A 40 24.88 12.27 8.43
CA LEU A 40 26.23 12.38 9.00
C LEU A 40 27.31 11.94 8.01
N ASP A 41 27.00 10.97 7.14
CA ASP A 41 27.86 10.50 6.05
C ASP A 41 27.85 11.43 4.81
N GLY A 42 27.26 12.63 4.94
CA GLY A 42 27.35 13.68 3.93
C GLY A 42 26.30 13.62 2.83
N TYR A 43 25.30 12.74 2.92
CA TYR A 43 24.19 12.69 1.97
C TYR A 43 23.20 13.84 2.19
N ASP A 44 22.52 14.19 1.10
CA ASP A 44 21.31 14.97 1.10
C ASP A 44 20.11 14.04 1.23
N VAL A 45 19.58 13.94 2.46
CA VAL A 45 18.60 12.93 2.83
C VAL A 45 17.19 13.51 2.79
N PHE A 46 16.25 12.75 2.21
CA PHE A 46 14.82 12.95 2.40
C PHE A 46 14.24 11.71 3.08
N PHE A 47 13.70 11.86 4.29
CA PHE A 47 13.08 10.79 5.07
C PHE A 47 11.57 11.00 5.15
N LEU A 48 10.80 10.06 4.60
CA LEU A 48 9.33 10.08 4.62
C LEU A 48 8.73 9.10 5.63
N THR A 49 7.69 9.54 6.32
CA THR A 49 6.74 8.68 7.04
C THR A 49 5.31 9.21 6.84
N GLY A 50 4.27 8.53 7.33
CA GLY A 50 2.90 9.01 7.13
C GLY A 50 1.79 8.05 7.57
N THR A 51 0.58 8.33 7.12
CA THR A 51 -0.64 7.56 7.44
C THR A 51 -1.47 7.20 6.21
N ASP A 52 -1.90 5.93 6.15
CA ASP A 52 -2.90 5.41 5.20
C ASP A 52 -4.29 5.51 5.82
N GLU A 53 -5.08 6.45 5.33
CA GLU A 53 -6.31 6.90 5.98
C GLU A 53 -7.60 6.39 5.33
N HIS A 54 -7.52 5.57 4.26
CA HIS A 54 -8.70 5.12 3.50
C HIS A 54 -9.12 3.67 3.77
N GLY A 55 -10.21 3.23 3.14
CA GLY A 55 -10.61 1.84 3.09
C GLY A 55 -11.73 1.44 4.07
N ARG A 56 -12.27 0.23 3.83
CA ARG A 56 -13.42 -0.33 4.55
C ARG A 56 -13.21 -0.41 6.07
N LYS A 57 -12.00 -0.74 6.53
CA LYS A 57 -11.72 -0.90 7.95
C LYS A 57 -11.80 0.43 8.70
N MET A 58 -11.35 1.54 8.10
CA MET A 58 -11.58 2.89 8.66
C MET A 58 -13.06 3.22 8.79
N GLN A 59 -13.87 2.88 7.78
CA GLN A 59 -15.32 3.08 7.85
C GLN A 59 -15.99 2.25 8.94
N GLN A 60 -15.63 0.97 9.05
CA GLN A 60 -16.17 0.08 10.08
C GLN A 60 -15.83 0.58 11.48
N THR A 61 -14.56 0.91 11.74
CA THR A 61 -14.14 1.46 13.04
C THR A 61 -14.84 2.78 13.36
N ALA A 62 -15.04 3.64 12.36
CA ALA A 62 -15.77 4.89 12.55
C ALA A 62 -17.25 4.65 12.89
N ALA A 63 -17.90 3.72 12.17
CA ALA A 63 -19.29 3.33 12.40
C ALA A 63 -19.50 2.70 13.79
N GLU A 64 -18.59 1.81 14.22
CA GLU A 64 -18.60 1.22 15.58
C GLU A 64 -18.45 2.28 16.67
N ALA A 65 -17.71 3.35 16.40
CA ALA A 65 -17.54 4.49 17.30
C ALA A 65 -18.63 5.57 17.15
N GLY A 66 -19.60 5.38 16.24
CA GLY A 66 -20.68 6.35 15.98
C GLY A 66 -20.22 7.69 15.39
N ILE A 67 -19.10 7.70 14.65
CA ILE A 67 -18.51 8.89 14.03
C ILE A 67 -18.24 8.66 12.53
N SER A 68 -17.96 9.73 11.80
CA SER A 68 -17.51 9.63 10.40
C SER A 68 -16.05 9.18 10.29
N PRO A 69 -15.62 8.58 9.15
CA PRO A 69 -14.21 8.25 8.91
C PRO A 69 -13.28 9.46 9.01
N ARG A 70 -13.76 10.63 8.59
CA ARG A 70 -13.05 11.92 8.72
C ARG A 70 -12.79 12.29 10.18
N GLU A 71 -13.79 12.17 11.05
CA GLU A 71 -13.63 12.42 12.47
C GLU A 71 -12.69 11.39 13.14
N LEU A 72 -12.70 10.14 12.68
CA LEU A 72 -11.79 9.11 13.18
C LEU A 72 -10.33 9.51 12.91
N ILE A 73 -9.98 9.89 11.67
CA ILE A 73 -8.60 10.30 11.33
C ILE A 73 -8.19 11.59 12.01
N GLU A 74 -9.11 12.54 12.21
CA GLU A 74 -8.85 13.78 12.95
C GLU A 74 -8.50 13.50 14.42
N ARG A 75 -8.95 12.35 14.97
CA ARG A 75 -8.60 11.91 16.34
C ARG A 75 -7.32 11.07 16.40
N THR A 76 -7.07 10.22 15.41
CA THR A 76 -6.00 9.23 15.46
C THR A 76 -4.69 9.72 14.84
N VAL A 77 -4.72 10.42 13.71
CA VAL A 77 -3.51 10.90 13.01
C VAL A 77 -2.64 11.82 13.89
N PRO A 78 -3.19 12.75 14.70
CA PRO A 78 -2.37 13.55 15.61
C PRO A 78 -1.57 12.71 16.61
N ARG A 79 -2.04 11.50 16.97
CA ARG A 79 -1.31 10.60 17.87
C ARG A 79 -0.09 9.98 17.18
N PHE A 80 -0.19 9.67 15.89
CA PHE A 80 0.94 9.18 15.09
C PHE A 80 1.98 10.27 14.86
N ARG A 81 1.55 11.51 14.57
CA ARG A 81 2.46 12.68 14.51
C ARG A 81 3.15 12.92 15.85
N ALA A 82 2.38 12.94 16.94
CA ALA A 82 2.95 13.08 18.29
C ALA A 82 3.90 11.94 18.67
N MET A 83 3.69 10.72 18.16
CA MET A 83 4.61 9.60 18.36
C MET A 83 5.96 9.89 17.72
N VAL A 84 6.00 10.24 16.42
CA VAL A 84 7.27 10.49 15.72
C VAL A 84 7.97 11.75 16.26
N GLU A 85 7.21 12.78 16.65
CA GLU A 85 7.76 13.97 17.33
C GLU A 85 8.38 13.61 18.69
N ARG A 86 7.70 12.81 19.51
CA ARG A 86 8.19 12.39 20.83
C ARG A 86 9.40 11.46 20.77
N LEU A 87 9.50 10.68 19.70
CA LEU A 87 10.66 9.84 19.40
C LEU A 87 11.80 10.63 18.74
N GLU A 88 11.61 11.93 18.52
CA GLU A 88 12.54 12.82 17.84
C GLU A 88 12.92 12.29 16.45
N CYS A 89 11.99 11.67 15.74
CA CYS A 89 12.21 11.26 14.36
C CYS A 89 12.49 12.49 13.49
N SER A 90 13.44 12.35 12.58
CA SER A 90 13.96 13.38 11.68
C SER A 90 13.34 13.31 10.29
N ASN A 91 12.08 12.87 10.17
CA ASN A 91 11.40 12.82 8.88
C ASN A 91 11.20 14.24 8.33
N ASP A 92 11.45 14.41 7.03
CA ASP A 92 11.38 15.69 6.33
C ASP A 92 9.94 16.04 5.88
N ASP A 93 9.08 15.03 5.77
CA ASP A 93 7.64 15.17 5.51
C ASP A 93 6.85 14.10 6.28
N PHE A 94 5.56 14.33 6.45
CA PHE A 94 4.58 13.37 6.97
C PHE A 94 3.36 13.37 6.05
N ILE A 95 3.30 12.37 5.16
CA ILE A 95 2.23 12.23 4.15
C ILE A 95 0.95 11.69 4.79
N ARG A 96 -0.20 12.19 4.32
CA ARG A 96 -1.52 11.66 4.65
C ARG A 96 -2.27 11.36 3.37
N THR A 97 -2.87 10.18 3.22
CA THR A 97 -3.58 9.83 1.98
C THR A 97 -4.84 10.68 1.76
N THR A 98 -5.35 11.37 2.79
CA THR A 98 -6.46 12.33 2.64
C THR A 98 -6.06 13.73 2.12
N GLU A 99 -4.77 13.97 1.88
CA GLU A 99 -4.31 15.25 1.35
C GLU A 99 -4.61 15.40 -0.15
N PRO A 100 -4.99 16.60 -0.64
CA PRO A 100 -5.27 16.81 -2.06
C PRO A 100 -4.11 16.43 -2.99
N ARG A 101 -2.86 16.63 -2.56
CA ARG A 101 -1.66 16.20 -3.33
C ARG A 101 -1.64 14.70 -3.59
N HIS A 102 -2.13 13.90 -2.66
CA HIS A 102 -2.17 12.46 -2.79
C HIS A 102 -3.29 11.98 -3.71
N TYR A 103 -4.47 12.57 -3.60
CA TYR A 103 -5.57 12.32 -4.54
C TYR A 103 -5.12 12.57 -6.00
N LEU A 104 -4.46 13.70 -6.25
CA LEU A 104 -3.93 14.03 -7.57
C LEU A 104 -2.88 13.03 -8.06
N ALA A 105 -1.96 12.61 -7.17
CA ALA A 105 -0.94 11.61 -7.48
C ALA A 105 -1.56 10.24 -7.81
N SER A 106 -2.47 9.73 -6.97
CA SER A 106 -3.14 8.45 -7.14
C SER A 106 -3.98 8.41 -8.41
N GLN A 107 -4.68 9.49 -8.74
CA GLN A 107 -5.40 9.62 -10.01
C GLN A 107 -4.46 9.65 -11.22
N ALA A 108 -3.35 10.36 -11.15
CA ALA A 108 -2.41 10.45 -12.25
C ALA A 108 -1.69 9.12 -12.53
N ILE A 109 -1.31 8.34 -11.51
CA ILE A 109 -0.69 7.03 -11.73
C ILE A 109 -1.72 6.03 -12.29
N TRP A 110 -2.97 6.10 -11.83
CA TRP A 110 -4.06 5.31 -12.38
C TRP A 110 -4.23 5.56 -13.88
N GLU A 111 -4.32 6.83 -14.29
CA GLU A 111 -4.47 7.21 -15.70
C GLU A 111 -3.28 6.73 -16.55
N ARG A 112 -2.05 6.78 -16.01
CA ARG A 112 -0.86 6.26 -16.71
C ARG A 112 -0.92 4.74 -16.91
N MET A 113 -1.30 3.99 -15.88
CA MET A 113 -1.50 2.53 -15.98
C MET A 113 -2.63 2.17 -16.96
N ALA A 114 -3.74 2.91 -16.92
CA ALA A 114 -4.85 2.74 -17.86
C ALA A 114 -4.43 3.05 -19.31
N LYS A 115 -3.70 4.15 -19.54
CA LYS A 115 -3.16 4.51 -20.86
C LYS A 115 -2.16 3.48 -21.39
N ASN A 116 -1.43 2.82 -20.51
CA ASN A 116 -0.52 1.72 -20.88
C ASN A 116 -1.27 0.42 -21.24
N GLY A 117 -2.58 0.35 -21.02
CA GLY A 117 -3.41 -0.83 -21.29
C GLY A 117 -3.43 -1.86 -20.16
N ASP A 118 -2.90 -1.50 -18.98
CA ASP A 118 -2.76 -2.41 -17.85
C ASP A 118 -3.96 -2.41 -16.90
N ILE A 119 -4.92 -1.51 -17.10
CA ILE A 119 -6.16 -1.48 -16.33
C ILE A 119 -7.33 -1.90 -17.20
N TYR A 120 -8.13 -2.83 -16.70
CA TYR A 120 -9.38 -3.23 -17.35
C TYR A 120 -10.47 -3.50 -16.31
N LEU A 121 -11.72 -3.23 -16.68
CA LEU A 121 -12.87 -3.55 -15.85
C LEU A 121 -13.22 -5.03 -16.02
N SER A 122 -13.42 -5.72 -14.90
CA SER A 122 -13.92 -7.08 -14.87
C SER A 122 -14.79 -7.28 -13.63
N LYS A 123 -15.26 -8.50 -13.43
CA LYS A 123 -15.95 -8.90 -12.21
C LYS A 123 -15.06 -9.82 -11.41
N TYR A 124 -14.83 -9.47 -10.16
CA TYR A 124 -14.24 -10.36 -9.18
C TYR A 124 -15.35 -11.26 -8.66
N SER A 125 -15.26 -12.57 -8.93
CA SER A 125 -16.26 -13.54 -8.50
C SER A 125 -15.60 -14.67 -7.70
N GLY A 126 -16.07 -14.93 -6.49
CA GLY A 126 -15.51 -15.98 -5.65
C GLY A 126 -16.37 -16.32 -4.43
N TRP A 127 -16.08 -17.47 -3.82
CA TRP A 127 -16.71 -17.90 -2.59
C TRP A 127 -16.07 -17.17 -1.41
N TYR A 128 -16.79 -16.25 -0.78
CA TYR A 128 -16.30 -15.46 0.35
C TYR A 128 -16.85 -15.98 1.66
N SER A 129 -15.98 -16.16 2.65
CA SER A 129 -16.39 -16.36 4.04
C SER A 129 -16.28 -15.05 4.80
N VAL A 130 -17.42 -14.51 5.24
CA VAL A 130 -17.45 -13.35 6.14
C VAL A 130 -16.73 -13.67 7.46
N ARG A 131 -16.81 -14.91 7.93
CA ARG A 131 -16.19 -15.34 9.19
C ARG A 131 -14.67 -15.41 9.10
N ASP A 132 -14.15 -15.88 7.99
CA ASP A 132 -12.71 -16.05 7.79
C ASP A 132 -12.06 -14.85 7.09
N GLU A 133 -12.89 -13.90 6.65
CA GLU A 133 -12.53 -12.75 5.80
C GLU A 133 -11.71 -13.15 4.56
N ALA A 134 -11.97 -14.36 4.05
CA ALA A 134 -11.17 -14.98 3.00
C ALA A 134 -12.03 -15.42 1.82
N TYR A 135 -11.43 -15.32 0.63
CA TYR A 135 -11.95 -15.93 -0.58
C TYR A 135 -11.36 -17.32 -0.74
N TYR A 136 -12.20 -18.23 -1.23
CA TYR A 136 -11.84 -19.60 -1.53
C TYR A 136 -12.14 -19.89 -3.00
N GLY A 137 -11.23 -20.64 -3.63
CA GLY A 137 -11.50 -21.20 -4.94
C GLY A 137 -12.62 -22.22 -4.88
N GLU A 138 -13.34 -22.44 -5.99
CA GLU A 138 -14.44 -23.39 -6.02
C GLU A 138 -14.01 -24.83 -5.65
N ALA A 139 -12.75 -25.20 -5.91
CA ALA A 139 -12.17 -26.48 -5.52
C ALA A 139 -12.03 -26.66 -3.99
N GLU A 140 -12.05 -25.58 -3.22
CA GLU A 140 -11.90 -25.59 -1.76
C GLU A 140 -13.24 -25.61 -1.02
N ILE A 141 -14.36 -25.57 -1.75
CA ILE A 141 -15.70 -25.45 -1.17
C ILE A 141 -16.35 -26.82 -0.99
N GLY A 142 -16.71 -27.13 0.25
CA GLY A 142 -17.54 -28.28 0.62
C GLY A 142 -19.03 -27.92 0.77
N VAL A 143 -19.85 -28.95 0.94
CA VAL A 143 -21.28 -28.81 1.29
C VAL A 143 -21.48 -29.25 2.73
N GLY A 144 -22.06 -28.36 3.55
CA GLY A 144 -22.37 -28.61 4.95
C GLY A 144 -23.60 -29.50 5.15
N PRO A 145 -23.87 -29.91 6.41
CA PRO A 145 -24.94 -30.86 6.73
C PRO A 145 -26.36 -30.37 6.37
N SER A 146 -26.57 -29.06 6.22
CA SER A 146 -27.86 -28.46 5.86
C SER A 146 -27.89 -27.97 4.40
N GLY A 147 -26.91 -28.37 3.57
CA GLY A 147 -26.82 -28.00 2.15
C GLY A 147 -26.12 -26.66 1.88
N GLU A 148 -25.67 -25.95 2.91
CA GLU A 148 -24.93 -24.69 2.80
C GLU A 148 -23.50 -24.91 2.30
N ARG A 149 -23.02 -24.02 1.42
CA ARG A 149 -21.62 -24.07 0.98
C ARG A 149 -20.70 -23.63 2.11
N ARG A 150 -19.62 -24.38 2.35
CA ARG A 150 -18.65 -24.10 3.42
C ARG A 150 -17.22 -24.09 2.90
N GLY A 151 -16.42 -23.16 3.40
CA GLY A 151 -14.98 -23.10 3.15
C GLY A 151 -14.20 -24.19 3.89
N PRO A 152 -12.89 -24.30 3.68
CA PRO A 152 -12.03 -25.35 4.26
C PRO A 152 -11.98 -25.34 5.79
N THR A 153 -12.28 -24.21 6.42
CA THR A 153 -12.39 -24.07 7.89
C THR A 153 -13.75 -24.51 8.44
N GLY A 154 -14.67 -24.90 7.56
CA GLY A 154 -16.07 -25.15 7.87
C GLY A 154 -16.90 -23.88 8.05
N SER A 155 -16.39 -22.68 7.75
CA SER A 155 -17.18 -21.45 7.77
C SER A 155 -18.18 -21.42 6.60
N PRO A 156 -19.38 -20.80 6.76
CA PRO A 156 -20.28 -20.56 5.63
C PRO A 156 -19.61 -19.66 4.60
N VAL A 157 -19.76 -19.99 3.33
CA VAL A 157 -19.32 -19.14 2.21
C VAL A 157 -20.51 -18.75 1.34
N GLU A 158 -20.43 -17.55 0.78
CA GLU A 158 -21.39 -17.04 -0.19
C GLU A 158 -20.68 -16.66 -1.49
N TRP A 159 -21.38 -16.82 -2.62
CA TRP A 159 -20.84 -16.35 -3.90
C TRP A 159 -20.97 -14.84 -3.95
N VAL A 160 -19.83 -14.16 -4.03
CA VAL A 160 -19.77 -12.71 -4.16
C VAL A 160 -19.27 -12.41 -5.57
N GLU A 161 -20.01 -11.58 -6.30
CA GLU A 161 -19.62 -11.04 -7.60
C GLU A 161 -19.61 -9.52 -7.50
N GLU A 162 -18.41 -8.93 -7.42
CA GLU A 162 -18.22 -7.49 -7.34
C GLU A 162 -17.49 -6.98 -8.60
N GLU A 163 -18.02 -5.92 -9.17
CA GLU A 163 -17.34 -5.19 -10.24
C GLU A 163 -16.06 -4.56 -9.69
N SER A 164 -14.93 -4.77 -10.39
CA SER A 164 -13.64 -4.20 -10.03
C SER A 164 -12.80 -3.96 -11.28
N TYR A 165 -12.06 -2.86 -11.28
CA TYR A 165 -10.89 -2.71 -12.12
C TYR A 165 -9.78 -3.65 -11.66
N PHE A 166 -9.05 -4.19 -12.62
CA PHE A 166 -7.90 -5.07 -12.42
C PHE A 166 -6.66 -4.46 -13.06
N PHE A 167 -5.53 -4.61 -12.38
CA PHE A 167 -4.20 -4.39 -12.93
C PHE A 167 -3.67 -5.69 -13.53
N ARG A 168 -3.08 -5.62 -14.73
CA ARG A 168 -2.48 -6.76 -15.45
C ARG A 168 -1.15 -7.24 -14.84
N LEU A 169 -1.15 -7.55 -13.54
CA LEU A 169 0.04 -7.98 -12.82
C LEU A 169 0.67 -9.25 -13.44
N SER A 170 -0.14 -10.13 -14.03
CA SER A 170 0.36 -11.32 -14.74
C SER A 170 1.34 -10.99 -15.87
N ALA A 171 1.19 -9.83 -16.54
CA ALA A 171 2.05 -9.39 -17.62
C ALA A 171 3.44 -8.90 -17.15
N TYR A 172 3.66 -8.81 -15.82
CA TYR A 172 4.90 -8.32 -15.21
C TYR A 172 5.77 -9.42 -14.63
N GLN A 173 5.32 -10.69 -14.64
CA GLN A 173 6.04 -11.81 -14.02
C GLN A 173 7.50 -11.92 -14.48
N ASP A 174 7.74 -12.03 -15.79
CA ASP A 174 9.10 -12.20 -16.32
C ASP A 174 9.98 -10.96 -16.07
N LYS A 175 9.37 -9.76 -16.10
CA LYS A 175 10.07 -8.49 -15.82
C LYS A 175 10.53 -8.41 -14.37
N LEU A 176 9.69 -8.88 -13.44
CA LEU A 176 10.01 -8.92 -12.02
C LEU A 176 11.10 -9.97 -11.72
N LEU A 177 11.02 -11.16 -12.31
CA LEU A 177 12.08 -12.17 -12.17
C LEU A 177 13.43 -11.67 -12.72
N ASP A 178 13.41 -10.98 -13.86
CA ASP A 178 14.60 -10.33 -14.43
C ASP A 178 15.14 -9.19 -13.52
N LEU A 179 14.26 -8.40 -12.90
CA LEU A 179 14.63 -7.40 -11.90
C LEU A 179 15.40 -8.04 -10.74
N TYR A 180 14.86 -9.10 -10.14
CA TYR A 180 15.48 -9.77 -8.99
C TYR A 180 16.82 -10.41 -9.36
N GLN A 181 16.94 -10.95 -10.57
CA GLN A 181 18.20 -11.51 -11.06
C GLN A 181 19.28 -10.43 -11.25
N LYS A 182 18.90 -9.25 -11.74
CA LYS A 182 19.82 -8.13 -11.98
C LYS A 182 20.16 -7.35 -10.70
N HIS A 183 19.24 -7.33 -9.75
CA HIS A 183 19.36 -6.59 -8.49
C HIS A 183 19.12 -7.54 -7.31
N PRO A 184 20.11 -8.37 -6.96
CA PRO A 184 19.97 -9.37 -5.89
C PRO A 184 19.73 -8.76 -4.50
N ASP A 185 20.00 -7.46 -4.34
CA ASP A 185 19.81 -6.65 -3.13
C ASP A 185 18.50 -5.82 -3.16
N PHE A 186 17.65 -5.97 -4.18
CA PHE A 186 16.37 -5.25 -4.28
C PHE A 186 15.42 -5.54 -3.10
N VAL A 187 15.51 -6.75 -2.53
CA VAL A 187 14.77 -7.16 -1.33
C VAL A 187 15.76 -7.73 -0.31
N LEU A 188 15.74 -7.17 0.90
CA LEU A 188 16.56 -7.64 2.01
C LEU A 188 15.68 -7.97 3.23
N PRO A 189 16.12 -8.91 4.10
CA PRO A 189 17.26 -9.82 3.92
C PRO A 189 16.99 -10.90 2.83
N GLU A 190 18.03 -11.63 2.43
CA GLU A 190 17.98 -12.67 1.37
C GLU A 190 16.81 -13.67 1.54
N THR A 191 16.47 -14.03 2.77
CA THR A 191 15.31 -14.91 3.04
C THR A 191 14.00 -14.35 2.50
N ARG A 192 13.82 -13.02 2.52
CA ARG A 192 12.64 -12.34 1.96
C ARG A 192 12.68 -12.32 0.44
N MET A 193 13.86 -12.14 -0.17
CA MET A 193 14.03 -12.24 -1.62
C MET A 193 13.65 -13.63 -2.15
N ASN A 194 14.04 -14.69 -1.45
CA ASN A 194 13.70 -16.06 -1.81
C ASN A 194 12.18 -16.31 -1.76
N GLU A 195 11.48 -15.74 -0.78
CA GLU A 195 10.01 -15.82 -0.69
C GLU A 195 9.32 -15.07 -1.84
N VAL A 196 9.76 -13.84 -2.14
CA VAL A 196 9.23 -13.04 -3.26
C VAL A 196 9.47 -13.73 -4.60
N THR A 197 10.69 -14.21 -4.84
CA THR A 197 11.07 -14.90 -6.08
C THR A 197 10.27 -16.19 -6.26
N SER A 198 10.09 -16.97 -5.19
CA SER A 198 9.27 -18.18 -5.23
C SER A 198 7.80 -17.90 -5.49
N PHE A 199 7.25 -16.82 -4.90
CA PHE A 199 5.88 -16.40 -5.14
C PHE A 199 5.65 -15.99 -6.60
N VAL A 200 6.51 -15.12 -7.14
CA VAL A 200 6.42 -14.68 -8.55
C VAL A 200 6.64 -15.85 -9.52
N GLY A 201 7.61 -16.73 -9.23
CA GLY A 201 7.87 -17.92 -10.03
C GLY A 201 6.73 -18.95 -10.03
N GLY A 202 5.84 -18.88 -9.03
CA GLY A 202 4.63 -19.71 -8.96
C GLY A 202 3.50 -19.28 -9.90
N GLY A 203 3.61 -18.11 -10.54
CA GLY A 203 2.59 -17.55 -11.43
C GLY A 203 1.85 -16.37 -10.82
N LEU A 204 1.82 -15.24 -11.51
CA LEU A 204 1.06 -14.05 -11.09
C LEU A 204 -0.34 -14.01 -11.72
N GLN A 205 -1.33 -13.66 -10.91
CA GLN A 205 -2.70 -13.35 -11.36
C GLN A 205 -2.92 -11.84 -11.38
N ASP A 206 -3.88 -11.40 -12.20
CA ASP A 206 -4.26 -9.99 -12.27
C ASP A 206 -4.89 -9.52 -10.96
N LEU A 207 -4.52 -8.30 -10.55
CA LEU A 207 -4.78 -7.78 -9.21
C LEU A 207 -6.00 -6.87 -9.22
N SER A 208 -7.00 -7.14 -8.39
CA SER A 208 -8.13 -6.22 -8.20
C SER A 208 -7.67 -4.94 -7.48
N ILE A 209 -7.89 -3.78 -8.11
CA ILE A 209 -7.39 -2.46 -7.68
C ILE A 209 -8.49 -1.43 -7.40
N SER A 210 -9.77 -1.82 -7.37
CA SER A 210 -10.87 -0.92 -7.01
C SER A 210 -11.98 -1.62 -6.23
N ARG A 211 -12.87 -0.86 -5.60
CA ARG A 211 -14.05 -1.36 -4.88
C ARG A 211 -15.27 -0.48 -5.16
N THR A 212 -16.47 -1.06 -5.04
CA THR A 212 -17.76 -0.36 -5.18
C THR A 212 -18.61 -0.43 -3.91
N ASN A 213 -18.16 -1.19 -2.90
CA ASN A 213 -18.89 -1.45 -1.67
C ASN A 213 -18.57 -0.47 -0.52
N PHE A 214 -17.71 0.53 -0.77
CA PHE A 214 -17.49 1.68 0.10
C PHE A 214 -17.06 2.92 -0.70
N ASP A 215 -17.22 4.09 -0.10
CA ASP A 215 -16.95 5.40 -0.69
C ASP A 215 -15.79 6.17 -0.02
N TRP A 216 -15.21 5.64 1.06
CA TRP A 216 -14.05 6.24 1.74
C TRP A 216 -12.73 5.85 1.08
N GLY A 217 -12.37 6.56 0.01
CA GLY A 217 -11.13 6.39 -0.74
C GLY A 217 -10.95 7.41 -1.86
N VAL A 218 -9.88 7.24 -2.66
CA VAL A 218 -9.66 8.04 -3.86
C VAL A 218 -10.58 7.54 -4.98
N PRO A 219 -11.42 8.38 -5.60
CA PRO A 219 -12.31 7.95 -6.69
C PRO A 219 -11.50 7.65 -7.95
N VAL A 220 -11.92 6.60 -8.67
CA VAL A 220 -11.35 6.21 -9.96
C VAL A 220 -11.66 7.28 -11.02
N PRO A 221 -10.66 7.79 -11.76
CA PRO A 221 -10.88 8.74 -12.85
C PRO A 221 -11.85 8.19 -13.90
N GLY A 222 -12.92 8.95 -14.17
CA GLY A 222 -13.96 8.58 -15.15
C GLY A 222 -15.03 7.60 -14.64
N ASP A 223 -14.88 7.01 -13.45
CA ASP A 223 -15.87 6.13 -12.85
C ASP A 223 -15.96 6.33 -11.31
N PRO A 224 -16.73 7.33 -10.84
CA PRO A 224 -16.80 7.69 -9.43
C PRO A 224 -17.55 6.66 -8.56
N LYS A 225 -18.17 5.63 -9.16
CA LYS A 225 -18.74 4.50 -8.41
C LYS A 225 -17.63 3.65 -7.79
N HIS A 226 -16.44 3.68 -8.39
CA HIS A 226 -15.28 2.96 -7.92
C HIS A 226 -14.37 3.87 -7.08
N VAL A 227 -13.91 3.33 -5.95
CA VAL A 227 -12.77 3.87 -5.20
C VAL A 227 -11.56 2.97 -5.40
N MET A 228 -10.37 3.57 -5.43
CA MET A 228 -9.11 2.83 -5.51
C MET A 228 -8.95 1.95 -4.27
N TYR A 229 -8.52 0.70 -4.50
CA TYR A 229 -8.16 -0.20 -3.42
C TYR A 229 -6.75 0.12 -2.91
N VAL A 230 -6.44 -0.38 -1.70
CA VAL A 230 -5.27 -0.01 -0.90
C VAL A 230 -3.94 -0.06 -1.66
N TRP A 231 -3.79 -0.93 -2.65
CA TRP A 231 -2.54 -1.08 -3.40
C TRP A 231 -2.13 0.18 -4.15
N VAL A 232 -3.05 0.77 -4.93
CA VAL A 232 -2.73 1.95 -5.74
C VAL A 232 -2.67 3.19 -4.86
N ASP A 233 -3.60 3.31 -3.91
CA ASP A 233 -3.66 4.45 -3.01
C ASP A 233 -2.42 4.50 -2.09
N ALA A 234 -2.24 3.49 -1.23
CA ALA A 234 -1.20 3.51 -0.22
C ALA A 234 0.21 3.55 -0.84
N LEU A 235 0.53 2.74 -1.87
CA LEU A 235 1.89 2.71 -2.46
C LEU A 235 2.25 4.02 -3.18
N THR A 236 1.26 4.79 -3.64
CA THR A 236 1.50 6.07 -4.32
C THR A 236 2.01 7.16 -3.38
N ASN A 237 1.92 6.95 -2.05
CA ASN A 237 2.40 7.92 -1.06
C ASN A 237 3.88 8.29 -1.28
N TYR A 238 4.71 7.32 -1.69
CA TYR A 238 6.15 7.48 -1.84
C TYR A 238 6.50 8.50 -2.93
N ILE A 239 5.82 8.42 -4.08
CA ILE A 239 6.02 9.39 -5.18
C ILE A 239 5.25 10.70 -4.94
N THR A 240 4.14 10.66 -4.19
CA THR A 240 3.38 11.86 -3.80
C THR A 240 4.26 12.83 -3.01
N ALA A 241 5.00 12.31 -2.03
CA ALA A 241 5.82 13.12 -1.14
C ALA A 241 6.98 13.84 -1.85
N VAL A 242 7.38 13.35 -3.02
CA VAL A 242 8.45 13.94 -3.83
C VAL A 242 7.92 14.68 -5.06
N GLY A 243 6.63 15.03 -5.10
CA GLY A 243 6.07 15.98 -6.07
C GLY A 243 5.41 15.38 -7.31
N PHE A 244 5.20 14.06 -7.36
CA PHE A 244 4.37 13.46 -8.41
C PHE A 244 2.94 14.04 -8.38
N PRO A 245 2.28 14.34 -9.52
CA PRO A 245 2.60 13.91 -10.88
C PRO A 245 3.59 14.75 -11.69
N ASP A 246 4.14 15.84 -11.13
CA ASP A 246 5.13 16.66 -11.82
C ASP A 246 6.53 16.01 -11.75
N THR A 247 6.83 15.18 -12.75
CA THR A 247 8.13 14.49 -12.87
C THR A 247 9.28 15.43 -13.21
N GLU A 248 8.97 16.67 -13.61
CA GLU A 248 9.95 17.69 -13.92
C GLU A 248 10.27 18.60 -12.73
N SER A 249 9.53 18.44 -11.62
CA SER A 249 9.80 19.16 -10.38
C SER A 249 11.19 18.84 -9.84
N GLU A 250 11.82 19.82 -9.18
CA GLU A 250 13.15 19.63 -8.58
C GLU A 250 13.13 18.45 -7.60
N GLN A 251 12.10 18.34 -6.78
CA GLN A 251 11.99 17.32 -5.74
C GLN A 251 11.88 15.91 -6.35
N PHE A 252 11.08 15.73 -7.41
CA PHE A 252 10.92 14.42 -8.06
C PHE A 252 12.21 13.99 -8.73
N ARG A 253 12.84 14.88 -9.52
CA ARG A 253 14.11 14.58 -10.19
C ARG A 253 15.27 14.34 -9.22
N ARG A 254 15.21 14.94 -8.02
CA ARG A 254 16.28 14.83 -7.01
C ARG A 254 16.20 13.55 -6.18
N TYR A 255 15.00 13.14 -5.78
CA TYR A 255 14.84 12.06 -4.81
C TYR A 255 14.27 10.75 -5.37
N TRP A 256 13.53 10.75 -6.48
CA TRP A 256 13.00 9.53 -7.08
C TRP A 256 14.02 8.88 -8.05
N PRO A 257 14.22 7.54 -8.05
CA PRO A 257 13.58 6.50 -7.21
C PRO A 257 14.09 6.46 -5.77
N ALA A 258 13.30 6.02 -4.80
CA ALA A 258 13.77 5.82 -3.41
C ALA A 258 14.96 4.85 -3.33
N ASP A 259 15.88 5.11 -2.40
CA ASP A 259 17.02 4.21 -2.10
C ASP A 259 16.62 3.08 -1.16
N LEU A 260 15.64 3.30 -0.26
CA LEU A 260 15.22 2.31 0.72
C LEU A 260 13.77 2.52 1.18
N HIS A 261 12.96 1.45 1.08
CA HIS A 261 11.67 1.35 1.76
C HIS A 261 11.81 0.40 2.96
N VAL A 262 11.70 0.93 4.17
CA VAL A 262 11.72 0.15 5.41
C VAL A 262 10.30 -0.26 5.75
N ILE A 263 10.04 -1.57 5.79
CA ILE A 263 8.69 -2.12 5.94
C ILE A 263 8.66 -3.31 6.89
N GLY A 264 7.49 -3.57 7.47
CA GLY A 264 7.18 -4.84 8.13
C GLY A 264 7.10 -6.03 7.14
N LYS A 265 7.42 -7.23 7.62
CA LYS A 265 7.40 -8.46 6.79
C LYS A 265 6.05 -8.76 6.15
N ASP A 266 4.95 -8.37 6.79
CA ASP A 266 3.59 -8.75 6.39
C ASP A 266 3.11 -8.00 5.13
N ILE A 267 3.78 -6.90 4.78
CA ILE A 267 3.49 -6.06 3.61
C ILE A 267 4.55 -6.18 2.52
N LEU A 268 5.49 -7.14 2.65
CA LEU A 268 6.60 -7.36 1.72
C LEU A 268 6.13 -7.54 0.27
N ARG A 269 5.13 -8.38 0.04
CA ARG A 269 4.67 -8.69 -1.32
C ARG A 269 4.14 -7.46 -2.04
N PHE A 270 3.52 -6.53 -1.34
CA PHE A 270 2.97 -5.31 -1.95
C PHE A 270 4.05 -4.32 -2.38
N HIS A 271 5.23 -4.38 -1.76
CA HIS A 271 6.34 -3.49 -2.08
C HIS A 271 7.30 -4.10 -3.11
N ALA A 272 7.35 -5.43 -3.17
CA ALA A 272 8.31 -6.16 -4.00
C ALA A 272 7.71 -6.77 -5.27
N VAL A 273 6.37 -6.85 -5.41
CA VAL A 273 5.64 -7.43 -6.56
C VAL A 273 4.60 -6.44 -7.07
#